data_AF-A0A5N3PHL6-F1
#
_entry.id   AF-A0A5N3PHL6-F1
#
_cell.length_a   1.000
_cell.length_b   1.000
_cell.length_c   1.000
_cell.angle_alpha   90.00
_cell.angle_beta   90.00
_cell.angle_gamma   90.00
#
_symmetry.space_group_name_H-M   'P 1'
#
loop_
_entity.id
_entity.type
_entity.pdbx_description
1 polymer ?
#
loop_
_entity_poly.entity_id
_entity_poly.type
_entity_poly.pdbx_seq_one_letter_code
_entity_poly.pdbx_strand_id
1 'polypeptide(L)'
;MSVVGLRSVRLGLVLAASVAVPGAMAAETGLSGYQGAWLIQGPSCAETYSTAGKAVSFRKPVDIFAPAFIVAGNRLKTPMASCRIKSVKPAGDRQVLVLDCANAVAGSEVRVLLATTPDGSLKRYFNEQDTTGTQYQRC
;
A
#
# COMPACT_ATOMS: atom_id res chain seq x y z
N MET A 1 16.48 -9.25 76.32
CA MET A 1 16.07 -10.58 75.83
C MET A 1 16.34 -10.62 74.34
N SER A 2 17.26 -11.48 73.93
CA SER A 2 17.70 -11.72 72.56
C SER A 2 16.62 -12.44 71.74
N VAL A 3 16.57 -12.17 70.43
CA VAL A 3 16.45 -13.23 69.41
C VAL A 3 17.01 -12.74 68.08
N VAL A 4 18.10 -13.37 67.67
CA VAL A 4 18.68 -13.38 66.33
C VAL A 4 17.78 -14.22 65.43
N GLY A 5 17.50 -13.72 64.22
CA GLY A 5 16.82 -14.47 63.15
C GLY A 5 17.52 -14.27 61.82
N LEU A 6 18.51 -15.11 61.53
CA LEU A 6 19.03 -15.36 60.18
C LEU A 6 17.87 -15.81 59.28
N ARG A 7 17.81 -15.33 58.03
CA ARG A 7 17.57 -16.19 56.85
C ARG A 7 17.69 -15.45 55.52
N SER A 8 18.64 -15.94 54.72
CA SER A 8 18.54 -16.16 53.27
C SER A 8 18.71 -14.95 52.34
N VAL A 9 19.98 -14.69 51.97
CA VAL A 9 20.31 -14.01 50.71
C VAL A 9 19.91 -14.94 49.55
N ARG A 10 18.87 -14.58 48.81
CA ARG A 10 18.59 -15.20 47.50
C ARG A 10 19.28 -14.37 46.43
N LEU A 11 20.41 -14.86 45.93
CA LEU A 11 21.02 -14.37 44.69
C LEU A 11 20.07 -14.73 43.53
N GLY A 12 19.28 -13.74 43.09
CA GLY A 12 18.46 -13.86 41.89
C GLY A 12 19.32 -13.59 40.65
N LEU A 13 19.58 -14.64 39.87
CA LEU A 13 20.19 -14.56 38.55
C LEU A 13 19.24 -13.78 37.61
N VAL A 14 19.59 -12.54 37.26
CA VAL A 14 18.83 -11.73 36.30
C VAL A 14 19.18 -12.22 34.89
N LEU A 15 18.30 -13.03 34.29
CA LEU A 15 18.35 -13.37 32.87
C LEU A 15 17.95 -12.13 32.05
N ALA A 16 18.93 -11.48 31.43
CA ALA A 16 18.67 -10.46 30.42
C ALA A 16 18.07 -11.13 29.17
N ALA A 17 16.74 -11.10 29.05
CA ALA A 17 16.05 -11.52 27.85
C ALA A 17 16.21 -10.44 26.77
N SER A 18 17.16 -10.65 25.87
CA SER A 18 17.31 -9.86 24.64
C SER A 18 16.06 -10.06 23.77
N VAL A 19 15.16 -9.07 23.78
CA VAL A 19 14.04 -9.02 22.84
C VAL A 19 14.58 -8.75 21.44
N ALA A 20 14.88 -9.82 20.69
CA ALA A 20 15.10 -9.74 19.27
C ALA A 20 13.77 -9.36 18.60
N VAL A 21 13.63 -8.10 18.21
CA VAL A 21 12.49 -7.62 17.42
C VAL A 21 12.64 -8.20 16.00
N PRO A 22 11.74 -9.07 15.51
CA PRO A 22 11.86 -9.60 14.15
C PRO A 22 11.58 -8.50 13.14
N GLY A 23 12.49 -8.32 12.17
CA GLY A 23 12.45 -7.32 11.10
C GLY A 23 11.37 -7.55 10.03
N ALA A 24 10.10 -7.69 10.44
CA ALA A 24 8.97 -7.88 9.53
C ALA A 24 8.34 -6.57 9.02
N MET A 25 8.84 -5.39 9.42
CA MET A 25 8.17 -4.10 9.13
C MET A 25 8.71 -3.36 7.90
N ALA A 26 9.66 -3.91 7.14
CA ALA A 26 10.29 -3.19 6.04
C ALA A 26 9.58 -3.31 4.67
N ALA A 27 8.64 -4.25 4.50
CA ALA A 27 7.91 -4.43 3.24
C ALA A 27 6.59 -3.64 3.17
N GLU A 28 6.03 -3.23 4.31
CA GLU A 28 4.74 -2.53 4.38
C GLU A 28 4.87 -1.00 4.13
N THR A 29 6.07 -0.46 4.29
CA THR A 29 6.33 0.98 4.11
C THR A 29 6.17 1.43 2.66
N GLY A 30 6.46 0.57 1.67
CA GLY A 30 6.35 0.92 0.25
C GLY A 30 4.90 1.05 -0.25
N LEU A 31 4.00 0.18 0.21
CA LEU A 31 2.64 0.09 -0.35
C LEU A 31 1.59 0.90 0.40
N SER A 32 1.87 1.25 1.65
CA SER A 32 0.97 2.04 2.50
C SER A 32 0.59 3.39 1.87
N GLY A 33 1.54 4.07 1.23
CA GLY A 33 1.31 5.36 0.55
C GLY A 33 0.35 5.29 -0.63
N TYR A 34 0.17 4.10 -1.22
CA TYR A 34 -0.72 3.89 -2.37
C TYR A 34 -2.11 3.39 -2.00
N GLN A 35 -2.38 3.03 -0.74
CA GLN A 35 -3.71 2.54 -0.35
C GLN A 35 -4.77 3.63 -0.58
N GLY A 36 -5.93 3.24 -1.13
CA GLY A 36 -7.04 4.15 -1.41
C GLY A 36 -7.61 4.04 -2.81
N ALA A 37 -8.55 4.92 -3.14
CA ALA A 37 -9.08 5.09 -4.47
C ALA A 37 -8.42 6.30 -5.14
N TRP A 38 -8.15 6.20 -6.44
CA TRP A 38 -7.30 7.15 -7.15
C TRP A 38 -7.89 7.46 -8.52
N LEU A 39 -8.06 8.75 -8.79
CA LEU A 39 -8.72 9.22 -9.99
C LEU A 39 -7.91 10.35 -10.64
N ILE A 40 -7.71 10.33 -11.96
CA ILE A 40 -7.18 11.51 -12.66
C ILE A 40 -8.15 12.68 -12.43
N GLN A 41 -7.63 13.86 -12.11
CA GLN A 41 -8.48 15.06 -11.94
C GLN A 41 -9.42 15.23 -13.15
N GLY A 42 -10.72 15.32 -12.89
CA GLY A 42 -11.78 15.30 -13.90
C GLY A 42 -13.15 15.03 -13.28
N PRO A 43 -13.74 13.83 -13.47
CA PRO A 43 -15.03 13.48 -12.85
C PRO A 43 -14.94 13.50 -11.32
N SER A 44 -16.09 13.62 -10.65
CA SER A 44 -16.10 13.64 -9.18
C SER A 44 -15.89 12.25 -8.59
N CYS A 45 -15.21 12.15 -7.43
CA CYS A 45 -15.05 10.88 -6.72
C CYS A 45 -16.40 10.17 -6.48
N ALA A 46 -17.47 10.92 -6.26
CA ALA A 46 -18.82 10.39 -6.00
C ALA A 46 -19.50 9.79 -7.25
N GLU A 47 -19.08 10.19 -8.45
CA GLU A 47 -19.54 9.61 -9.71
C GLU A 47 -18.77 8.34 -10.07
N THR A 48 -17.48 8.28 -9.76
CA THR A 48 -16.62 7.13 -10.08
C THR A 48 -16.73 6.00 -9.07
N TYR A 49 -16.86 6.33 -7.78
CA TYR A 49 -16.81 5.35 -6.70
C TYR A 49 -18.10 5.27 -5.90
N SER A 50 -18.29 4.13 -5.24
CA SER A 50 -19.30 3.90 -4.23
C SER A 50 -18.65 3.29 -2.99
N THR A 51 -19.15 3.67 -1.81
CA THR A 51 -18.67 3.14 -0.53
C THR A 51 -19.73 2.24 0.08
N ALA A 52 -19.34 1.00 0.40
CA ALA A 52 -20.17 0.05 1.13
C ALA A 52 -19.44 -0.33 2.43
N GLY A 53 -19.89 0.24 3.55
CA GLY A 53 -19.19 0.10 4.83
C GLY A 53 -17.79 0.70 4.77
N LYS A 54 -16.76 -0.13 4.97
CA LYS A 54 -15.35 0.29 4.93
C LYS A 54 -14.68 0.09 3.56
N ALA A 55 -15.39 -0.46 2.58
CA ALA A 55 -14.84 -0.80 1.27
C ALA A 55 -15.28 0.21 0.21
N VAL A 56 -14.32 0.70 -0.58
CA VAL A 56 -14.57 1.50 -1.79
C VAL A 56 -14.61 0.57 -2.99
N SER A 57 -15.54 0.81 -3.91
CA SER A 57 -15.70 0.09 -5.18
C SER A 57 -16.06 1.04 -6.30
N PHE A 58 -15.96 0.61 -7.56
CA PHE A 58 -16.48 1.38 -8.69
C PHE A 58 -18.00 1.46 -8.64
N ARG A 59 -18.54 2.64 -8.96
CA ARG A 59 -19.98 2.87 -9.07
C ARG A 59 -20.56 2.00 -10.19
N LYS A 60 -21.82 1.57 -10.03
CA LYS A 60 -22.53 0.80 -11.06
C LYS A 60 -23.51 1.71 -11.82
N PRO A 61 -23.69 1.53 -13.15
CA PRO A 61 -22.86 0.68 -14.02
C PRO A 61 -21.41 1.19 -14.07
N VAL A 62 -20.45 0.27 -14.22
CA VAL A 62 -19.02 0.63 -14.22
C VAL A 62 -18.70 1.33 -15.53
N ASP A 63 -18.18 2.56 -15.44
CA ASP A 63 -17.51 3.20 -16.57
C ASP A 63 -16.15 2.55 -16.80
N ILE A 64 -16.09 1.69 -17.83
CA ILE A 64 -14.88 0.94 -18.17
C ILE A 64 -13.73 1.85 -18.64
N PHE A 65 -14.01 3.10 -19.02
CA PHE A 65 -13.02 4.06 -19.50
C PHE A 65 -12.56 5.02 -18.41
N ALA A 66 -13.13 4.94 -17.21
CA ALA A 66 -12.74 5.82 -16.11
C ALA A 66 -11.24 5.67 -15.82
N PRO A 67 -10.46 6.76 -15.83
CA PRO A 67 -9.03 6.74 -15.53
C PRO A 67 -8.82 6.66 -14.02
N ALA A 68 -9.21 5.53 -13.46
CA ALA A 68 -9.43 5.33 -12.05
C ALA A 68 -8.89 3.98 -11.61
N PHE A 69 -8.38 3.89 -10.38
CA PHE A 69 -8.01 2.62 -9.78
C PHE A 69 -8.21 2.63 -8.26
N ILE A 70 -8.17 1.44 -7.66
CA ILE A 70 -8.27 1.23 -6.22
C ILE A 70 -7.12 0.33 -5.81
N VAL A 71 -6.37 0.71 -4.79
CA VAL A 71 -5.38 -0.15 -4.14
C VAL A 71 -5.89 -0.52 -2.75
N ALA A 72 -6.04 -1.82 -2.52
CA ALA A 72 -6.47 -2.37 -1.24
C ALA A 72 -5.65 -3.61 -0.88
N GLY A 73 -4.87 -3.50 0.19
CA GLY A 73 -3.85 -4.50 0.51
C GLY A 73 -2.86 -4.63 -0.64
N ASN A 74 -2.67 -5.86 -1.13
CA ASN A 74 -1.81 -6.16 -2.28
C ASN A 74 -2.56 -6.28 -3.61
N ARG A 75 -3.76 -5.71 -3.73
CA ARG A 75 -4.53 -5.71 -4.97
C ARG A 75 -4.69 -4.31 -5.52
N LEU A 76 -4.49 -4.18 -6.82
CA LEU A 76 -4.84 -2.99 -7.60
C LEU A 76 -6.01 -3.36 -8.53
N LYS A 77 -7.10 -2.60 -8.48
CA LYS A 77 -8.26 -2.79 -9.36
C LYS A 77 -8.46 -1.56 -10.22
N THR A 78 -8.64 -1.77 -11.52
CA THR A 78 -9.15 -0.76 -12.46
C THR A 78 -10.58 -1.15 -12.87
N PRO A 79 -11.32 -0.30 -13.61
CA PRO A 79 -12.61 -0.69 -14.15
C PRO A 79 -12.58 -1.96 -15.02
N MET A 80 -11.44 -2.23 -15.67
CA MET A 80 -11.30 -3.32 -16.64
C MET A 80 -10.46 -4.52 -16.16
N ALA A 81 -9.69 -4.38 -15.09
CA ALA A 81 -8.75 -5.40 -14.65
C ALA A 81 -8.61 -5.47 -13.13
N SER A 82 -8.23 -6.66 -12.65
CA SER A 82 -7.79 -6.87 -11.28
C SER A 82 -6.36 -7.38 -11.30
N CYS A 83 -5.49 -6.74 -10.53
CA CYS A 83 -4.08 -7.04 -10.45
C CYS A 83 -3.67 -7.43 -9.03
N ARG A 84 -2.76 -8.39 -8.90
CA ARG A 84 -2.01 -8.65 -7.67
C ARG A 84 -0.67 -7.93 -7.75
N ILE A 85 -0.37 -7.13 -6.74
CA ILE A 85 0.93 -6.48 -6.60
C ILE A 85 1.93 -7.54 -6.12
N LYS A 86 2.88 -7.87 -6.98
CA LYS A 86 3.90 -8.91 -6.75
C LYS A 86 5.11 -8.34 -6.01
N SER A 87 5.51 -7.12 -6.34
CA SER A 87 6.59 -6.41 -5.65
C SER A 87 6.49 -4.90 -5.87
N VAL A 88 7.10 -4.16 -4.94
CA VAL A 88 7.31 -2.72 -5.02
C VAL A 88 8.81 -2.48 -4.88
N LYS A 89 9.42 -1.84 -5.86
CA LYS A 89 10.87 -1.60 -5.90
C LYS A 89 11.17 -0.11 -6.02
N PRO A 90 12.11 0.44 -5.25
CA PRO A 90 12.59 1.80 -5.47
C PRO A 90 13.16 1.99 -6.88
N ALA A 91 12.93 3.15 -7.48
CA ALA A 91 13.48 3.58 -8.77
C ALA A 91 13.68 5.10 -8.76
N GLY A 92 14.83 5.55 -8.25
CA GLY A 92 15.10 6.97 -8.02
C GLY A 92 14.16 7.54 -6.96
N ASP A 93 13.46 8.61 -7.31
CA ASP A 93 12.40 9.25 -6.51
C ASP A 93 11.03 8.56 -6.65
N ARG A 94 10.96 7.44 -7.37
CA ARG A 94 9.73 6.72 -7.73
C ARG A 94 9.79 5.28 -7.23
N GLN A 95 8.71 4.56 -7.47
CA GLN A 95 8.64 3.13 -7.26
C GLN A 95 8.11 2.42 -8.50
N VAL A 96 8.73 1.28 -8.82
CA VAL A 96 8.23 0.33 -9.83
C VAL A 96 7.40 -0.71 -9.10
N LEU A 97 6.11 -0.76 -9.43
CA LEU A 97 5.22 -1.84 -9.03
C LEU A 97 5.21 -2.90 -10.13
N VAL A 98 5.49 -4.15 -9.75
CA VAL A 98 5.30 -5.31 -10.63
C VAL A 98 3.95 -5.92 -10.29
N LEU A 99 3.07 -6.00 -11.28
CA LEU A 99 1.68 -6.38 -11.16
C LEU A 99 1.41 -7.63 -12.00
N ASP A 100 0.69 -8.59 -11.45
CA ASP A 100 0.11 -9.72 -12.18
C ASP A 100 -1.39 -9.43 -12.37
N CYS A 101 -1.76 -9.02 -13.58
CA CYS A 101 -3.08 -8.49 -13.92
C CYS A 101 -3.89 -9.50 -14.72
N ALA A 102 -5.21 -9.51 -14.51
CA ALA A 102 -6.15 -10.24 -15.36
C ALA A 102 -7.37 -9.38 -15.71
N ASN A 103 -7.83 -9.51 -16.94
CA ASN A 103 -9.11 -8.98 -17.42
C ASN A 103 -9.96 -10.11 -18.01
N ALA A 104 -11.09 -9.78 -18.65
CA ALA A 104 -11.99 -10.78 -19.24
C ALA A 104 -11.40 -11.57 -20.41
N VAL A 105 -10.28 -11.11 -20.98
CA VAL A 105 -9.63 -11.69 -22.17
C VAL A 105 -8.40 -12.51 -21.79
N ALA A 106 -7.50 -11.96 -20.97
CA ALA A 106 -6.22 -12.59 -20.64
C ALA A 106 -5.61 -12.08 -19.33
N GLY A 107 -4.57 -12.78 -18.88
CA GLY A 107 -3.67 -12.36 -17.82
C GLY A 107 -2.30 -11.94 -18.35
N SER A 108 -1.66 -10.96 -17.70
CA SER A 108 -0.32 -10.47 -18.05
C SER A 108 0.40 -9.84 -16.86
N GLU A 109 1.74 -9.90 -16.88
CA GLU A 109 2.58 -9.10 -15.99
C GLU A 109 2.71 -7.67 -16.54
N VAL A 110 2.50 -6.67 -15.70
CA VAL A 110 2.61 -5.26 -16.03
C VAL A 110 3.51 -4.55 -15.01
N ARG A 111 4.32 -3.60 -15.48
CA ARG A 111 5.13 -2.74 -14.62
C ARG A 111 4.58 -1.32 -14.65
N VAL A 112 4.44 -0.71 -13.48
CA VAL A 112 3.92 0.66 -13.34
C VAL A 112 4.88 1.48 -12.49
N LEU A 113 5.22 2.68 -12.97
CA LEU A 113 6.02 3.65 -12.23
C LEU A 113 5.08 4.64 -11.52
N LEU A 114 5.20 4.71 -10.20
CA LEU A 114 4.40 5.59 -9.35
C LEU A 114 5.27 6.37 -8.38
N ALA A 115 4.83 7.58 -8.02
CA ALA A 115 5.34 8.32 -6.88
C ALA A 115 4.17 8.89 -6.06
N THR A 116 4.33 8.90 -4.74
CA THR A 116 3.48 9.67 -3.84
C THR A 116 3.95 11.12 -3.81
N THR A 117 3.04 12.07 -3.66
CA THR A 117 3.37 13.49 -3.54
C THR A 117 3.01 14.02 -2.14
N PRO A 118 3.66 15.09 -1.66
CA PRO A 118 3.43 15.61 -0.30
C PRO A 118 1.99 16.09 -0.03
N ASP A 119 1.26 16.48 -1.06
CA ASP A 119 -0.17 16.86 -1.01
C ASP A 119 -1.12 15.65 -0.91
N GLY A 120 -0.58 14.42 -0.84
CA GLY A 120 -1.36 13.18 -0.74
C GLY A 120 -1.85 12.63 -2.09
N SER A 121 -1.52 13.28 -3.21
CA SER A 121 -1.80 12.79 -4.57
C SER A 121 -0.80 11.70 -4.99
N LEU A 122 -1.05 11.07 -6.15
CA LEU A 122 -0.06 10.20 -6.81
C LEU A 122 0.30 10.77 -8.18
N LYS A 123 1.51 10.47 -8.63
CA LYS A 123 1.90 10.58 -10.03
C LYS A 123 2.17 9.20 -10.60
N ARG A 124 1.59 8.91 -11.77
CA ARG A 124 1.93 7.77 -12.61
C ARG A 124 2.80 8.23 -13.77
N TYR A 125 3.92 7.56 -13.98
CA TYR A 125 4.83 7.87 -15.07
C TYR A 125 4.71 6.82 -16.17
N PHE A 126 4.77 7.27 -17.41
CA PHE A 126 4.71 6.36 -18.56
C PHE A 126 5.96 5.48 -18.65
N ASN A 127 7.13 6.06 -18.39
CA ASN A 127 8.42 5.39 -18.34
C ASN A 127 9.41 6.19 -17.46
N GLU A 128 10.68 5.79 -17.45
CA GLU A 128 11.73 6.44 -16.65
C GLU A 128 12.11 7.85 -17.17
N GLN A 129 11.85 8.13 -18.44
CA GLN A 129 12.15 9.42 -19.11
C GLN A 129 11.03 10.45 -18.92
N ASP A 130 9.81 10.01 -18.61
CA ASP A 130 8.69 10.88 -18.28
C ASP A 130 8.98 11.62 -16.98
N THR A 131 9.16 12.94 -17.04
CA THR A 131 9.42 13.81 -15.89
C THR A 131 8.15 14.47 -15.34
N THR A 132 7.07 14.49 -16.12
CA THR A 132 5.84 15.19 -15.76
C THR A 132 4.96 14.30 -14.89
N GLY A 133 4.74 13.06 -15.34
CA GLY A 133 3.78 12.13 -14.79
C GLY A 133 2.33 12.60 -14.94
N THR A 134 1.40 11.66 -14.83
CA THR A 134 -0.04 11.91 -14.75
C THR A 134 -0.49 11.92 -13.30
N GLN A 135 -1.10 13.02 -12.85
CA GLN A 135 -1.54 13.16 -11.46
C GLN A 135 -2.88 12.46 -11.21
N TYR A 136 -2.99 11.79 -10.06
CA TYR A 136 -4.21 11.18 -9.53
C TYR A 136 -4.51 11.79 -8.16
N GLN A 137 -5.73 12.29 -7.99
CA GLN A 137 -6.25 12.70 -6.69
C GLN A 137 -6.73 11.49 -5.90
N ARG A 138 -6.68 11.59 -4.57
CA ARG A 138 -7.22 10.56 -3.69
C ARG A 138 -8.74 10.73 -3.53
N CYS A 139 -9.43 9.61 -3.63
CA CYS A 139 -10.80 9.36 -3.21
C CYS A 139 -10.76 8.28 -2.09
#